data_AF-A0A958RC59-F1
#
_entry.id   AF-A0A958RC59-F1
#
_cell.length_a   1.000
_cell.length_b   1.000
_cell.length_c   1.000
_cell.angle_alpha   90.00
_cell.angle_beta   90.00
_cell.angle_gamma   90.00
#
_symmetry.space_group_name_H-M   'P 1'
#
loop_
_entity.id
_entity.type
_entity.pdbx_description
1 polymer ?
#
loop_
_entity_poly.entity_id
_entity_poly.type
_entity_poly.pdbx_seq_one_letter_code
_entity_poly.pdbx_strand_id
1 'polypeptide(L)'
;KEKKLTQAFIQLLIINTVLPLKFCYAAQTGKDVNDEIVHIIKNLAPEDNSIVNAYKMLSVNAPSAMESQALLQLYRHYCNRGQCLRCAIGNCLIRTSSRGG
;
A
#
# COMPACT_ATOMS: atom_id res chain seq x y z
N LYS A 1 4.20 -15.55 -31.77
CA LYS A 1 3.76 -16.04 -30.43
C LYS A 1 3.26 -14.82 -29.67
N GLU A 2 1.96 -14.73 -29.37
CA GLU A 2 1.41 -13.59 -28.61
C GLU A 2 1.88 -13.64 -27.15
N LYS A 3 2.39 -12.53 -26.62
CA LYS A 3 2.72 -12.42 -25.21
C LYS A 3 1.43 -12.22 -24.43
N LYS A 4 1.04 -13.21 -23.63
CA LYS A 4 -0.08 -13.06 -22.70
C LYS A 4 0.35 -12.24 -21.49
N LEU A 5 -0.49 -11.30 -21.07
CA LEU A 5 -0.30 -10.55 -19.84
C LEU A 5 -0.55 -11.45 -18.63
N THR A 6 0.28 -11.31 -17.60
CA THR A 6 0.09 -12.02 -16.34
C THR A 6 -0.89 -11.25 -15.46
N GLN A 7 -1.58 -11.97 -14.56
CA GLN A 7 -2.50 -11.34 -13.62
C GLN A 7 -1.79 -10.32 -12.72
N ALA A 8 -0.57 -10.63 -12.27
CA ALA A 8 0.26 -9.72 -11.49
C ALA A 8 0.57 -8.41 -12.25
N PHE A 9 0.86 -8.50 -13.55
CA PHE A 9 1.11 -7.31 -14.37
C PHE A 9 -0.15 -6.45 -14.54
N ILE A 10 -1.30 -7.08 -14.76
CA ILE A 10 -2.59 -6.38 -14.84
C ILE A 10 -2.89 -5.66 -13.51
N GLN A 11 -2.71 -6.34 -12.38
CA GLN A 11 -2.90 -5.73 -11.06
C GLN A 11 -1.95 -4.54 -10.83
N LEU A 12 -0.69 -4.67 -11.23
CA LEU A 12 0.29 -3.58 -11.13
C LEU A 12 -0.17 -2.33 -11.90
N LEU A 13 -0.71 -2.51 -13.11
CA LEU A 13 -1.28 -1.43 -13.92
C LEU A 13 -2.52 -0.82 -13.27
N ILE A 14 -3.39 -1.64 -12.67
CA ILE A 14 -4.58 -1.14 -11.98
C ILE A 14 -4.17 -0.21 -10.82
N ILE A 15 -3.24 -0.67 -9.99
CA ILE A 15 -2.78 0.06 -8.79
C ILE A 15 -2.05 1.35 -9.17
N ASN A 16 -1.09 1.26 -10.10
CA ASN A 16 -0.16 2.37 -10.36
C ASN A 16 -0.65 3.34 -11.45
N THR A 17 -1.60 2.92 -12.29
CA THR A 17 -2.00 3.70 -13.46
C THR A 17 -3.50 3.94 -13.49
N VAL A 18 -4.32 2.89 -13.46
CA VAL A 18 -5.78 3.02 -13.66
C VAL A 18 -6.43 3.77 -12.50
N LEU A 19 -6.16 3.37 -11.25
CA LEU A 19 -6.77 4.01 -10.08
C LEU A 19 -6.36 5.50 -9.93
N PRO A 20 -5.07 5.88 -10.06
CA PRO A 20 -4.67 7.29 -10.03
C PRO A 20 -5.32 8.13 -11.14
N LEU A 21 -5.39 7.59 -12.36
CA LEU A 21 -6.04 8.29 -13.48
C LEU A 21 -7.54 8.47 -13.24
N LYS A 22 -8.23 7.43 -12.76
CA LYS A 22 -9.65 7.48 -12.40
C LYS A 22 -9.92 8.54 -11.32
N PHE A 23 -9.09 8.58 -10.27
CA PHE A 23 -9.19 9.58 -9.21
C PHE A 23 -9.02 11.00 -9.77
N CYS A 24 -7.98 11.22 -10.57
CA CYS A 24 -7.69 12.53 -11.17
C CYS A 24 -8.86 13.01 -12.07
N TYR A 25 -9.38 12.14 -12.92
CA TYR A 25 -10.50 12.47 -13.80
C TYR A 25 -11.79 12.78 -13.02
N ALA A 26 -12.08 12.00 -11.97
CA ALA A 26 -13.22 12.23 -11.11
C ALA A 26 -13.13 13.58 -10.37
N ALA A 27 -11.94 13.91 -9.83
CA ALA A 27 -11.67 15.19 -9.19
C ALA A 27 -11.89 16.37 -10.15
N GLN A 28 -11.47 16.25 -11.42
CA GLN A 28 -11.69 17.29 -12.44
C GLN A 28 -13.16 17.44 -12.85
N THR A 29 -13.94 16.37 -12.79
CA THR A 29 -15.36 16.36 -13.19
C THR A 29 -16.32 16.55 -12.03
N GLY A 30 -15.81 16.78 -10.81
CA GLY A 30 -16.61 16.95 -9.60
C GLY A 30 -17.35 15.68 -9.16
N LYS A 31 -16.87 14.50 -9.60
CA LYS A 31 -17.46 13.20 -9.23
C LYS A 31 -16.72 12.61 -8.03
N ASP A 32 -17.47 12.06 -7.09
CA ASP A 32 -16.90 11.23 -6.03
C ASP A 32 -16.81 9.77 -6.50
N VAL A 33 -15.59 9.23 -6.46
CA VAL A 33 -15.29 7.83 -6.79
C VAL A 33 -14.50 7.13 -5.66
N ASN A 34 -14.44 7.75 -4.47
CA ASN A 34 -13.60 7.27 -3.38
C ASN A 34 -13.98 5.86 -2.95
N ASP A 35 -15.26 5.60 -2.73
CA ASP A 35 -15.76 4.27 -2.34
C ASP A 35 -15.48 3.22 -3.41
N GLU A 36 -15.60 3.58 -4.70
CA GLU A 36 -15.28 2.68 -5.81
C GLU A 36 -13.79 2.35 -5.85
N ILE A 37 -12.92 3.34 -5.71
CA ILE A 37 -11.46 3.15 -5.67
C ILE A 37 -11.08 2.28 -4.47
N VAL A 38 -11.63 2.57 -3.29
CA VAL A 38 -11.41 1.79 -2.06
C VAL A 38 -11.89 0.35 -2.25
N HIS A 39 -13.05 0.16 -2.87
CA HIS A 39 -13.56 -1.17 -3.17
C HIS A 39 -12.64 -1.94 -4.13
N ILE A 40 -12.17 -1.30 -5.20
CA ILE A 40 -11.26 -1.95 -6.16
C ILE A 40 -9.96 -2.36 -5.47
N ILE A 41 -9.28 -1.43 -4.79
CA ILE A 41 -7.95 -1.69 -4.24
C ILE A 41 -7.96 -2.71 -3.08
N LYS A 42 -9.05 -2.77 -2.29
CA LYS A 42 -9.24 -3.79 -1.25
C LYS A 42 -9.35 -5.21 -1.79
N ASN A 43 -9.78 -5.39 -3.04
CA ASN A 43 -9.97 -6.70 -3.66
C ASN A 43 -8.76 -7.15 -4.51
N LEU A 44 -7.69 -6.35 -4.56
CA LEU A 44 -6.46 -6.73 -5.24
C LEU A 44 -5.47 -7.39 -4.28
N ALA A 45 -4.65 -8.30 -4.82
CA ALA A 45 -3.59 -8.93 -4.05
C ALA A 45 -2.58 -7.87 -3.56
N PRO A 46 -2.00 -8.04 -2.36
CA PRO A 46 -0.97 -7.15 -1.87
C PRO A 46 0.23 -7.15 -2.82
N GLU A 47 0.89 -5.99 -2.94
CA GLU A 47 2.13 -5.91 -3.70
C GLU A 47 3.24 -6.71 -3.05
N ASP A 48 3.95 -7.49 -3.86
CA ASP A 48 5.16 -8.19 -3.44
C ASP A 48 6.39 -7.32 -3.70
N ASN A 49 6.90 -6.69 -2.63
CA ASN A 49 8.13 -5.92 -2.68
C ASN A 49 8.89 -6.00 -1.34
N SER A 50 10.16 -5.60 -1.35
CA SER A 50 11.04 -5.69 -0.19
C SER A 50 10.52 -4.94 1.06
N ILE A 51 9.81 -3.83 0.88
CA ILE A 51 9.27 -3.04 1.99
C ILE A 51 8.09 -3.77 2.65
N VAL A 52 7.14 -4.25 1.85
CA VAL A 52 6.00 -5.04 2.35
C VAL A 52 6.49 -6.32 3.02
N ASN A 53 7.49 -6.99 2.44
CA ASN A 53 8.13 -8.16 3.03
C ASN A 53 8.83 -7.83 4.36
N ALA A 54 9.48 -6.67 4.49
CA ALA A 54 10.05 -6.23 5.76
C ALA A 54 9.00 -6.00 6.85
N TYR A 55 7.85 -5.39 6.53
CA TYR A 55 6.73 -5.28 7.47
C TYR A 55 6.18 -6.64 7.88
N LYS A 56 6.08 -7.58 6.93
CA LYS A 56 5.67 -8.96 7.23
C LYS A 56 6.61 -9.66 8.21
N MET A 57 7.92 -9.45 8.09
CA MET A 57 8.91 -9.97 9.07
C MET A 57 8.72 -9.36 10.47
N LEU A 58 8.17 -8.16 10.55
CA LEU A 58 7.80 -7.50 11.81
C LEU A 58 6.38 -7.88 12.28
N SER A 59 5.80 -8.96 11.73
CA SER A 59 4.43 -9.42 12.00
C SER A 59 3.33 -8.41 11.65
N VAL A 60 3.62 -7.45 10.76
CA VAL A 60 2.65 -6.52 10.19
C VAL A 60 2.24 -7.01 8.81
N ASN A 61 1.05 -7.60 8.73
CA ASN A 61 0.52 -8.20 7.49
C ASN A 61 -0.30 -7.21 6.67
N ALA A 62 -0.22 -7.32 5.34
CA ALA A 62 -1.06 -6.59 4.40
C ALA A 62 -1.97 -7.59 3.63
N PRO A 63 -3.27 -7.68 3.94
CA PRO A 63 -4.18 -8.62 3.30
C PRO A 63 -4.57 -8.22 1.87
N SER A 64 -4.47 -6.94 1.50
CA SER A 64 -4.78 -6.46 0.16
C SER A 64 -3.77 -5.42 -0.35
N ALA A 65 -3.92 -5.03 -1.63
CA ALA A 65 -3.19 -3.91 -2.20
C ALA A 65 -3.41 -2.60 -1.44
N MET A 66 -4.57 -2.44 -0.78
CA MET A 66 -4.86 -1.25 0.01
C MET A 66 -3.86 -1.13 1.17
N GLU A 67 -3.70 -2.20 1.94
CA GLU A 67 -2.77 -2.20 3.07
C GLU A 67 -1.32 -2.18 2.59
N SER A 68 -0.95 -2.90 1.52
CA SER A 68 0.42 -2.84 1.00
C SER A 68 0.79 -1.42 0.56
N GLN A 69 -0.12 -0.70 -0.09
CA GLN A 69 0.06 0.70 -0.43
C GLN A 69 0.13 1.59 0.80
N ALA A 70 -0.71 1.38 1.82
CA ALA A 70 -0.64 2.12 3.09
C ALA A 70 0.72 1.94 3.78
N LEU A 71 1.26 0.72 3.80
CA LEU A 71 2.60 0.43 4.34
C LEU A 71 3.71 1.13 3.55
N LEU A 72 3.62 1.15 2.21
CA LEU A 72 4.55 1.88 1.35
C LEU A 72 4.51 3.39 1.63
N GLN A 73 3.32 3.97 1.81
CA GLN A 73 3.17 5.38 2.15
C GLN A 73 3.78 5.70 3.52
N LEU A 74 3.47 4.90 4.55
CA LEU A 74 4.08 5.05 5.87
C LEU A 74 5.60 4.96 5.81
N TYR A 75 6.14 4.00 5.05
CA TYR A 75 7.57 3.85 4.86
C TYR A 75 8.18 5.09 4.21
N ARG A 76 7.64 5.55 3.08
CA ARG A 76 8.15 6.70 2.31
C ARG A 76 8.11 8.02 3.10
N HIS A 77 7.03 8.23 3.84
CA HIS A 77 6.80 9.50 4.55
C HIS A 77 7.41 9.53 5.95
N TYR A 78 7.65 8.38 6.59
CA TYR A 78 8.19 8.33 7.95
C TYR A 78 9.44 7.47 8.07
N CYS A 79 9.35 6.17 7.82
CA CYS A 79 10.43 5.23 8.18
C CYS A 79 11.72 5.51 7.40
N ASN A 80 11.61 5.77 6.09
CA ASN A 80 12.74 6.11 5.22
C ASN A 80 13.38 7.46 5.56
N ARG A 81 12.69 8.30 6.35
CA ARG A 81 13.19 9.60 6.82
C ARG A 81 13.70 9.55 8.26
N GLY A 82 13.79 8.36 8.86
CA GLY A 82 14.16 8.20 10.27
C GLY A 82 13.09 8.70 11.26
N GLN A 83 11.86 8.93 10.81
CA GLN A 83 10.77 9.48 11.63
C GLN A 83 9.87 8.39 12.22
N CYS A 84 10.43 7.23 12.57
CA CYS A 84 9.66 6.07 13.05
C CYS A 84 8.82 6.37 14.31
N LEU A 85 9.25 7.29 15.16
CA LEU A 85 8.47 7.76 16.33
C LEU A 85 7.16 8.48 15.95
N ARG A 86 7.07 9.01 14.72
CA ARG A 86 5.87 9.64 14.16
C ARG A 86 5.06 8.70 13.27
N CYS A 87 5.62 7.55 12.90
CA CYS A 87 4.90 6.51 12.18
C CYS A 87 3.97 5.77 13.14
N ALA A 88 2.70 5.59 12.80
CA ALA A 88 1.74 4.86 13.65
C ALA A 88 2.23 3.43 13.97
N ILE A 89 2.78 2.73 12.97
CA ILE A 89 3.34 1.39 13.13
C ILE A 89 4.71 1.45 13.81
N GLY A 90 5.59 2.35 13.37
CA GLY A 90 6.95 2.48 13.93
C GLY A 90 6.95 2.78 15.43
N ASN A 91 6.09 3.70 15.89
CA ASN A 91 5.92 4.01 17.31
C ASN A 91 5.41 2.81 18.11
N CYS A 92 4.49 2.02 17.54
CA CYS A 92 4.02 0.79 18.17
C CYS A 92 5.16 -0.23 18.35
N LEU A 93 5.93 -0.47 17.29
CA LEU A 93 7.06 -1.41 17.29
C LEU A 93 8.10 -1.04 18.36
N ILE A 94 8.50 0.23 18.43
CA ILE A 94 9.49 0.71 19.43
C ILE A 94 8.98 0.49 20.86
N ARG A 95 7.70 0.77 21.13
CA ARG A 95 7.09 0.55 22.45
C ARG A 95 7.00 -0.94 22.82
N THR A 96 6.81 -1.82 21.83
CA THR A 96 6.78 -3.26 22.09
C THR A 96 8.18 -3.83 22.31
N SER A 97 9.20 -3.35 21.59
CA SER A 97 10.60 -3.78 21.78
C SER A 97 11.16 -3.41 23.15
N SER A 98 10.66 -2.35 23.78
CA SER A 98 11.09 -1.88 25.10
C SER A 98 10.46 -2.63 26.28
N ARG A 99 9.51 -3.54 26.03
CA ARG A 99 8.87 -4.38 27.07
C ARG A 99 9.38 -5.84 27.09
N GLY A 100 10.36 -6.17 26.25
CA GLY A 100 10.99 -7.49 26.19
C GLY A 100 12.37 -7.54 26.85
N GLY A 101 12.49 -6.99 28.07
CA GLY A 101 13.66 -7.09 28.93
C GLY A 101 13.32 -7.78 30.24
#